data_AF-A0A535CKA2-F1
#
_entry.id   AF-A0A535CKA2-F1
#
_cell.length_a   1.000
_cell.length_b   1.000
_cell.length_c   1.000
_cell.angle_alpha   90.00
_cell.angle_beta   90.00
_cell.angle_gamma   90.00
#
_symmetry.space_group_name_H-M   'P 1'
#
loop_
_entity.id
_entity.type
_entity.pdbx_description
1 polymer ?
#
loop_
_entity_poly.entity_id
_entity_poly.type
_entity_poly.pdbx_seq_one_letter_code
_entity_poly.pdbx_strand_id
1 'polypeptide(L)'
;MNGRAIGCIALGAVIFVLIGIAGINVASSRIGCPDRLQWGDRFYAPIGTPVPSPETGGGRPPVKLGSTFIGLTTRSIYGPPGSPSPNQGSARPDLIAMDCGDGRFQTYQNAAQAPTLTPSPAAMLPDRHG
;
A
#
# COMPACT_ATOMS: atom_id res chain seq x y z
N MET A 1 -19.41 19.75 -48.56
CA MET A 1 -19.14 18.71 -47.53
C MET A 1 -18.80 19.40 -46.22
N ASN A 2 -19.50 19.02 -45.15
CA ASN A 2 -19.75 19.87 -43.98
C ASN A 2 -18.52 20.00 -43.06
N GLY A 3 -17.68 21.02 -43.28
CA GLY A 3 -16.49 21.29 -42.45
C GLY A 3 -16.79 21.48 -40.96
N ARG A 4 -18.02 21.91 -40.62
CA ARG A 4 -18.50 21.97 -39.22
C ARG A 4 -18.70 20.59 -38.59
N ALA A 5 -19.15 19.60 -39.36
CA ALA A 5 -19.37 18.24 -38.85
C ALA A 5 -18.03 17.53 -38.57
N ILE A 6 -17.03 17.74 -39.43
CA ILE A 6 -15.67 17.24 -39.22
C ILE A 6 -15.06 17.86 -37.95
N GLY A 7 -15.30 19.16 -37.72
CA GLY A 7 -14.87 19.85 -36.51
C GLY A 7 -15.48 19.27 -35.23
N CYS A 8 -16.79 19.00 -35.21
CA CYS A 8 -17.45 18.40 -34.04
C CYS A 8 -16.99 16.97 -33.75
N ILE A 9 -16.75 16.16 -34.80
CA ILE A 9 -16.26 14.79 -34.63
C ILE A 9 -14.83 14.80 -34.08
N ALA A 10 -13.96 15.67 -34.59
CA ALA A 10 -12.60 15.81 -34.07
C ALA A 10 -12.60 16.27 -32.61
N LEU A 11 -13.44 17.25 -32.25
CA LEU A 11 -13.57 17.72 -30.87
C LEU A 11 -14.05 16.61 -29.93
N GLY A 12 -15.08 15.86 -30.35
CA GLY A 12 -15.60 14.73 -29.59
C GLY A 12 -14.55 13.64 -29.37
N ALA A 13 -13.76 13.31 -30.39
CA ALA A 13 -12.68 12.33 -30.30
C ALA A 13 -11.59 12.80 -29.32
N VAL A 14 -11.19 14.08 -29.38
CA VAL A 14 -10.20 14.65 -28.46
C VAL A 14 -10.70 14.58 -27.01
N ILE A 15 -11.95 14.97 -26.75
CA ILE A 15 -12.55 14.91 -25.41
C ILE A 15 -12.59 13.46 -24.90
N PHE A 16 -13.00 12.51 -25.74
CA PHE A 16 -13.04 11.10 -25.36
C PHE A 16 -11.66 10.56 -24.97
N VAL A 17 -10.63 10.89 -25.76
CA VAL A 17 -9.24 10.51 -25.46
C VAL A 17 -8.76 11.14 -24.15
N LEU A 18 -9.05 12.43 -23.91
CA LEU A 18 -8.68 13.11 -22.67
C LEU A 18 -9.35 12.48 -21.44
N ILE A 19 -10.64 12.13 -21.53
CA ILE A 19 -11.36 11.43 -20.46
C ILE A 19 -10.75 10.04 -20.23
N GLY A 20 -10.41 9.32 -21.30
CA GLY A 20 -9.73 8.02 -21.22
C GLY A 20 -8.38 8.12 -20.50
N ILE A 21 -7.54 9.09 -20.86
CA ILE A 21 -6.24 9.33 -20.21
C ILE A 21 -6.44 9.71 -18.75
N ALA A 22 -7.40 10.57 -18.43
CA ALA A 22 -7.71 10.96 -17.05
C ALA A 22 -8.16 9.75 -16.21
N GLY A 23 -9.02 8.89 -16.76
CA GLY A 23 -9.45 7.65 -16.11
C GLY A 23 -8.29 6.69 -15.86
N ILE A 24 -7.40 6.52 -16.83
CA ILE A 24 -6.19 5.70 -16.69
C ILE A 24 -5.25 6.29 -15.62
N ASN A 25 -5.04 7.60 -15.59
CA ASN A 25 -4.21 8.25 -14.57
C ASN A 25 -4.79 8.08 -13.17
N VAL A 26 -6.10 8.23 -12.98
CA VAL A 26 -6.75 8.01 -11.68
C VAL A 26 -6.66 6.53 -11.25
N ALA A 27 -6.82 5.60 -12.18
CA ALA A 27 -6.59 4.18 -11.91
C ALA A 27 -5.11 3.90 -11.58
N SER A 28 -4.19 4.62 -12.23
CA SER A 28 -2.75 4.52 -12.03
C SER A 28 -2.28 5.16 -10.73
N SER A 29 -3.01 6.13 -10.17
CA SER A 29 -2.76 6.60 -8.80
C SER A 29 -3.07 5.53 -7.74
N ARG A 30 -3.74 4.42 -8.12
CA ARG A 30 -3.84 3.20 -7.30
C ARG A 30 -2.73 2.18 -7.59
N ILE A 31 -1.88 2.44 -8.59
CA ILE A 31 -0.64 1.69 -8.82
C ILE A 31 0.39 2.26 -7.86
N GLY A 32 0.47 1.62 -6.70
CA GLY A 32 1.32 2.02 -5.61
C GLY A 32 1.00 1.19 -4.39
N CYS A 33 1.70 1.48 -3.30
CA CYS A 33 1.44 0.81 -2.04
C CYS A 33 0.27 1.46 -1.31
N PRO A 34 -0.78 0.71 -0.95
CA PRO A 34 -1.95 1.27 -0.28
C PRO A 34 -1.61 1.80 1.11
N ASP A 35 -2.25 2.88 1.56
CA ASP A 35 -2.07 3.41 2.93
C ASP A 35 -2.60 2.46 4.02
N ARG A 36 -3.45 1.50 3.66
CA ARG A 36 -3.84 0.39 4.52
C ARG A 36 -3.97 -0.88 3.72
N LEU A 37 -3.31 -1.92 4.21
CA LEU A 37 -3.36 -3.25 3.65
C LEU A 37 -4.21 -4.15 4.54
N GLN A 38 -5.26 -4.75 3.98
CA GLN A 38 -5.95 -5.86 4.60
C GLN A 38 -5.41 -7.17 4.03
N TRP A 39 -4.85 -8.03 4.88
CA TRP A 39 -4.31 -9.31 4.44
C TRP A 39 -4.77 -10.44 5.35
N GLY A 40 -5.69 -11.26 4.83
CA GLY A 40 -6.45 -12.21 5.65
C GLY A 40 -7.41 -11.49 6.59
N ASP A 41 -7.35 -11.85 7.86
CA ASP A 41 -8.13 -11.30 8.97
C ASP A 41 -7.52 -10.04 9.62
N ARG A 42 -6.31 -9.63 9.19
CA ARG A 42 -5.53 -8.54 9.82
C ARG A 42 -5.44 -7.30 8.94
N PHE A 43 -5.41 -6.14 9.60
CA PHE A 43 -5.09 -4.85 8.98
C PHE A 43 -3.65 -4.47 9.28
N TYR A 44 -2.99 -3.90 8.29
CA TYR A 44 -1.62 -3.45 8.37
C TYR A 44 -1.50 -1.99 7.89
N ALA A 45 -0.65 -1.22 8.58
CA ALA A 45 -0.32 0.16 8.25
C ALA A 45 1.12 0.24 7.71
N PRO A 46 1.39 1.06 6.69
CA PRO A 46 2.73 1.22 6.14
C PRO A 46 3.65 1.83 7.20
N ILE A 47 4.89 1.36 7.22
CA ILE A 47 5.96 1.95 8.02
C ILE A 47 7.12 2.34 7.09
N GLY A 48 7.65 3.55 7.29
CA GLY A 48 8.68 4.10 6.42
C GLY A 48 8.21 4.33 4.98
N THR A 49 9.16 4.45 4.06
CA THR A 49 8.93 4.72 2.63
C THR A 49 9.20 3.49 1.77
N PRO A 50 8.62 3.39 0.56
CA PRO A 50 8.90 2.27 -0.33
C PRO A 50 10.37 2.18 -0.73
N VAL A 51 10.93 0.97 -0.68
CA VAL A 51 12.33 0.65 -0.95
C VAL A 51 12.46 -0.36 -2.09
N PRO A 52 13.60 -0.44 -2.81
CA PRO A 52 13.75 -1.34 -3.96
C PRO A 52 13.84 -2.84 -3.58
N SER A 53 13.93 -3.16 -2.29
CA SER A 53 14.00 -4.53 -1.79
C SER A 53 13.01 -4.75 -0.64
N PRO A 54 12.41 -5.94 -0.51
CA PRO A 54 11.50 -6.22 0.60
C PRO A 54 12.25 -6.17 1.93
N GLU A 55 11.71 -5.44 2.91
CA GLU A 55 12.24 -5.40 4.27
C GLU A 55 11.18 -5.91 5.25
N THR A 56 11.47 -7.03 5.91
CA THR A 56 10.52 -7.71 6.80
C THR A 56 11.05 -7.89 8.23
N GLY A 57 12.16 -7.21 8.54
CA GLY A 57 12.86 -7.36 9.81
C GLY A 57 13.63 -8.68 9.91
N GLY A 58 14.68 -8.67 10.72
CA GLY A 58 15.57 -9.82 10.90
C GLY A 58 16.76 -9.81 9.93
N GLY A 59 17.87 -10.42 10.35
CA GLY A 59 19.15 -10.40 9.61
C GLY A 59 19.25 -11.39 8.45
N ARG A 60 18.13 -11.92 7.93
CA ARG A 60 18.10 -12.90 6.84
C ARG A 60 17.11 -12.45 5.75
N PRO A 61 17.27 -12.92 4.50
CA PRO A 61 16.42 -12.49 3.40
C PRO A 61 14.93 -12.81 3.64
N PRO A 62 14.02 -11.92 3.23
CA PRO A 62 12.59 -12.15 3.31
C PRO A 62 12.16 -13.38 2.51
N VAL A 63 11.10 -14.04 2.98
CA VAL A 63 10.49 -15.18 2.29
C VAL A 63 9.14 -14.78 1.72
N LYS A 64 8.84 -15.23 0.50
CA LYS A 64 7.54 -14.99 -0.13
C LYS A 64 6.48 -15.80 0.62
N LEU A 65 5.53 -15.11 1.23
CA LEU A 65 4.39 -15.75 1.91
C LEU A 65 3.35 -16.15 0.87
N GLY A 66 3.04 -15.27 -0.08
CA GLY A 66 2.06 -15.54 -1.12
C GLY A 66 1.73 -14.30 -1.92
N SER A 67 0.49 -14.21 -2.40
CA SER A 67 -0.02 -13.05 -3.11
C SER A 67 -1.43 -12.70 -2.66
N THR A 68 -1.80 -11.43 -2.79
CA THR A 68 -3.15 -10.94 -2.49
C THR A 68 -3.63 -10.01 -3.60
N PHE A 69 -4.94 -9.98 -3.81
CA PHE A 69 -5.55 -9.14 -4.83
C PHE A 69 -5.87 -7.77 -4.23
N ILE A 70 -5.27 -6.71 -4.81
CA ILE A 70 -5.44 -5.33 -4.35
C ILE A 70 -5.89 -4.48 -5.53
N GLY A 71 -7.11 -3.96 -5.43
CA GLY A 71 -7.72 -3.13 -6.47
C GLY A 71 -7.94 -3.94 -7.75
N LEU A 72 -7.02 -3.77 -8.71
CA LEU A 72 -7.07 -4.40 -10.03
C LEU A 72 -5.89 -5.35 -10.30
N THR A 73 -5.00 -5.57 -9.32
CA THR A 73 -3.75 -6.32 -9.52
C THR A 73 -3.49 -7.32 -8.40
N THR A 74 -2.76 -8.38 -8.71
CA THR A 74 -2.25 -9.34 -7.72
C THR A 74 -0.87 -8.89 -7.28
N ARG A 75 -0.68 -8.64 -5.98
CA ARG A 75 0.60 -8.22 -5.38
C ARG A 75 1.21 -9.35 -4.57
N SER A 76 2.54 -9.46 -4.59
CA SER A 76 3.27 -10.43 -3.77
C SER A 76 3.49 -9.90 -2.35
N ILE A 77 3.37 -10.78 -1.36
CA ILE A 77 3.63 -10.48 0.06
C ILE A 77 4.78 -11.34 0.57
N TYR A 78 5.67 -10.68 1.30
CA TYR A 78 6.88 -11.22 1.90
C TYR A 78 6.83 -11.06 3.41
N GLY A 79 7.41 -12.02 4.13
CA GLY A 79 7.51 -12.03 5.59
C GLY A 79 8.94 -12.26 6.07
N PRO A 80 9.16 -12.17 7.39
CA PRO A 80 10.42 -12.52 7.99
C PRO A 80 10.77 -14.00 7.75
N PRO A 81 12.08 -14.35 7.76
CA PRO A 81 12.55 -15.73 7.62
C PRO A 81 11.86 -16.65 8.65
N GLY A 82 11.41 -17.83 8.22
CA GLY A 82 10.73 -18.80 9.09
C GLY A 82 9.25 -18.49 9.34
N SER A 83 8.69 -17.47 8.68
CA SER A 83 7.25 -17.24 8.70
C SER A 83 6.50 -18.46 8.15
N PRO A 84 5.40 -18.89 8.82
CA PRO A 84 4.60 -20.00 8.34
C PRO A 84 3.89 -19.63 7.04
N SER A 85 3.61 -20.64 6.22
CA SER A 85 2.87 -20.47 4.98
C SER A 85 1.49 -19.85 5.28
N PRO A 86 0.97 -18.92 4.46
CA PRO A 86 -0.30 -18.23 4.72
C PRO A 86 -1.53 -19.14 4.75
N ASN A 87 -1.39 -20.40 4.29
CA ASN A 87 -2.43 -21.42 4.37
C ASN A 87 -2.55 -22.03 5.77
N GLN A 88 -1.59 -21.79 6.66
CA GLN A 88 -1.64 -22.19 8.07
C GLN A 88 -2.25 -21.04 8.88
N GLY A 89 -3.58 -20.93 8.80
CA GLY A 89 -4.41 -19.76 9.12
C GLY A 89 -4.44 -19.24 10.55
N SER A 90 -3.32 -19.05 11.25
CA SER A 90 -3.33 -18.34 12.55
C SER A 90 -2.05 -17.57 12.89
N ALA A 91 -0.92 -17.84 12.22
CA ALA A 91 0.37 -17.25 12.56
C ALA A 91 0.86 -16.31 11.45
N ARG A 92 0.09 -15.26 11.14
CA ARG A 92 0.58 -14.19 10.25
C ARG A 92 1.60 -13.33 11.01
N PRO A 93 2.72 -12.97 10.39
CA PRO A 93 3.71 -12.09 11.01
C PRO A 93 3.17 -10.67 11.20
N ASP A 94 3.69 -9.97 12.21
CA ASP A 94 3.32 -8.59 12.51
C ASP A 94 3.98 -7.59 11.55
N LEU A 95 5.12 -7.96 10.98
CA LEU A 95 5.81 -7.20 9.92
C LEU A 95 5.76 -7.97 8.61
N ILE A 96 5.35 -7.29 7.54
CA ILE A 96 5.34 -7.82 6.18
C ILE A 96 5.83 -6.77 5.20
N ALA A 97 6.33 -7.21 4.05
CA ALA A 97 6.62 -6.33 2.92
C ALA A 97 5.71 -6.72 1.75
N MET A 98 5.16 -5.72 1.06
CA MET A 98 4.36 -5.93 -0.13
C MET A 98 5.03 -5.27 -1.31
N ASP A 99 5.00 -5.95 -2.45
CA ASP A 99 5.30 -5.37 -3.75
C ASP A 99 4.23 -4.32 -4.15
N CYS A 100 4.65 -3.08 -4.37
CA CYS A 100 3.81 -2.01 -4.92
C CYS A 100 3.60 -2.16 -6.44
N GLY A 101 4.38 -3.05 -7.06
CA GLY A 101 4.57 -3.35 -8.48
C GLY A 101 4.79 -2.16 -9.39
N ASP A 102 5.45 -1.16 -8.84
CA ASP A 102 6.34 -0.23 -9.54
C ASP A 102 7.83 -0.66 -9.38
N GLY A 103 8.08 -1.89 -8.92
CA GLY A 103 9.41 -2.40 -8.59
C GLY A 103 9.91 -2.03 -7.18
N ARG A 104 9.08 -1.34 -6.38
CA ARG A 104 9.36 -1.05 -4.97
C ARG A 104 8.50 -1.89 -4.04
N PHE A 105 8.95 -1.99 -2.81
CA PHE A 105 8.34 -2.72 -1.72
C PHE A 105 8.04 -1.77 -0.57
N GLN A 106 6.84 -1.85 -0.01
CA GLN A 106 6.47 -1.14 1.20
C GLN A 106 6.40 -2.13 2.35
N THR A 107 7.04 -1.78 3.45
CA THR A 107 6.89 -2.51 4.71
C THR A 107 5.63 -2.05 5.41
N TYR A 108 4.90 -3.00 5.97
CA TYR A 108 3.71 -2.78 6.77
C TYR A 108 3.81 -3.48 8.11
N GLN A 109 3.28 -2.82 9.13
CA GLN A 109 3.14 -3.35 10.47
C GLN A 109 1.67 -3.57 10.80
N ASN A 110 1.37 -4.62 11.58
CA ASN A 110 0.02 -4.91 12.02
C ASN A 110 -0.57 -3.73 12.81
N ALA A 111 -1.71 -3.22 12.36
CA ALA A 111 -2.35 -2.03 12.93
C ALA A 111 -2.99 -2.27 14.30
N ALA A 112 -3.21 -3.54 14.72
CA ALA A 112 -3.61 -3.84 16.10
C ALA A 112 -2.48 -3.58 17.11
N GLN A 113 -1.23 -3.50 16.63
CA GLN A 113 -0.04 -3.18 17.42
C GLN A 113 0.57 -1.82 17.07
N ALA A 114 -0.11 -1.00 16.25
CA ALA A 114 0.36 0.35 15.98
C ALA A 114 0.66 1.01 17.33
N PRO A 115 1.88 1.53 17.56
CA PRO A 115 2.22 2.15 18.82
C PRO A 115 1.21 3.25 19.04
N THR A 116 0.28 3.02 19.97
CA THR A 116 -0.51 4.10 20.53
C THR A 116 0.57 5.02 21.09
N LEU A 117 0.71 6.20 20.52
CA LEU A 117 1.47 7.27 21.16
C LEU A 117 0.71 7.55 22.46
N THR A 118 0.95 6.74 23.48
CA THR A 118 0.50 7.01 24.83
C THR A 118 1.22 8.31 25.18
N PRO A 119 0.51 9.44 25.31
CA PRO A 119 1.16 10.64 25.80
C PRO A 119 1.80 10.27 27.13
N SER A 120 3.13 10.33 27.19
CA SER A 120 3.87 10.03 28.40
C SER A 120 3.34 10.95 29.51
N PRO A 121 2.89 10.41 30.65
CA PRO A 121 2.38 11.23 31.75
C PRO A 121 3.44 12.19 32.32
N ALA A 122 4.70 12.10 31.87
CA ALA A 122 5.76 13.06 32.19
C ALA A 122 5.51 14.48 31.64
N ALA A 123 4.61 14.67 30.67
CA ALA A 123 4.23 16.00 30.17
C ALA A 123 3.03 16.63 30.92
N MET A 124 2.42 15.90 31.87
CA MET A 124 1.33 16.38 32.74
C MET A 124 1.82 16.50 34.19
N LEU A 125 2.96 17.14 34.42
CA LEU A 125 3.24 17.69 35.74
C LEU A 125 2.83 19.17 35.73
N PRO A 126 1.76 19.58 36.43
CA PRO A 126 1.45 20.99 36.56
C PRO A 126 2.59 21.65 37.33
N ASP A 127 3.20 22.64 36.69
CA ASP A 127 4.11 23.61 37.30
C ASP A 127 3.42 24.20 38.53
N ARG A 128 3.87 23.76 39.71
CA ARG A 128 3.32 24.17 40.99
C ARG A 128 4.45 24.73 41.84
N HIS A 129 4.99 25.89 41.44
CA HIS A 129 5.83 26.71 42.31
C HIS A 129 5.70 28.21 41.97
N GLY A 130 5.38 29.02 42.99
CA GLY A 130 5.56 30.47 42.98
C GLY A 130 4.37 31.24 43.49
#